data_AF-A0A9W9DI74-F1
#
_entry.id   AF-A0A9W9DI74-F1
#
_cell.length_a   1.000
_cell.length_b   1.000
_cell.length_c   1.000
_cell.angle_alpha   90.00
_cell.angle_beta   90.00
_cell.angle_gamma   90.00
#
_symmetry.space_group_name_H-M   'P 1'
#
loop_
_entity.id
_entity.type
_entity.pdbx_description
1 polymer ?
#
loop_
_entity_poly.entity_id
_entity_poly.type
_entity_poly.pdbx_seq_one_letter_code
_entity_poly.pdbx_strand_id
1 'polypeptide(L)'
;MAPYYGPDEPQSTVQLERFFLAGDVACGVGYGIQLVLFYSCAIYLWNRRKQSRKALFLLAYITLLLSVSTIFLIVQARTVQLMYVDNRNYPGGPWPFFLATQNWAVNTIFDACLFTLTFLCDTLMLWRCWVIWTSAGKLIAYLVSAIPALTLLASFIMGTFWTLESSQPGLSFYSKLPLAFGTSYYSISLGVNIIMTFLITGRLLAYRKQILDTLPAEHAKGYVSLLTIVVESAAIYSVCAFLFLITYSVNNPANQVLLFISCAAQQITSYMIIYRLVDGRAWRKDTLFAFSTQKGSPEKYQKDVVNHLSTFRAASVGFALSEAGNETATSMGTDIHDSYYGNLRYAK
;
A
#
# COMPACT_ATOMS: atom_id res chain seq x y z
N MET A 1 37.27 -12.29 -37.34
CA MET A 1 36.11 -11.69 -36.65
C MET A 1 35.31 -12.84 -36.08
N ALA A 2 35.07 -12.87 -34.77
CA ALA A 2 34.18 -13.89 -34.20
C ALA A 2 32.78 -13.73 -34.81
N PRO A 3 32.07 -14.82 -35.15
CA PRO A 3 30.70 -14.74 -35.63
C PRO A 3 29.81 -14.04 -34.58
N TYR A 4 29.01 -13.07 -35.01
CA TYR A 4 28.05 -12.37 -34.17
C TYR A 4 26.79 -13.23 -34.05
N TYR A 5 26.50 -13.69 -32.83
CA TYR A 5 25.32 -14.50 -32.50
C TYR A 5 24.19 -13.68 -31.85
N GLY A 6 24.27 -12.35 -31.91
CA GLY A 6 23.23 -11.48 -31.36
C GLY A 6 22.00 -11.38 -32.27
N PRO A 7 20.92 -10.74 -31.80
CA PRO A 7 19.69 -10.60 -32.57
C PRO A 7 19.90 -9.76 -33.83
N ASP A 8 19.24 -10.18 -34.91
CA ASP A 8 19.13 -9.43 -36.18
C ASP A 8 17.84 -8.59 -36.17
N GLU A 9 17.85 -7.55 -35.34
CA GLU A 9 16.69 -6.70 -35.03
C GLU A 9 17.07 -5.21 -34.99
N PRO A 10 16.11 -4.29 -35.20
CA PRO A 10 16.35 -2.85 -35.01
C PRO A 10 16.87 -2.55 -33.59
N GLN A 11 17.83 -1.62 -33.48
CA GLN A 11 18.44 -1.27 -32.19
C GLN A 11 17.43 -0.81 -31.13
N SER A 12 16.34 -0.16 -31.54
CA SER A 12 15.26 0.27 -30.64
C SER A 12 14.54 -0.90 -29.98
N THR A 13 14.29 -1.99 -30.72
CA THR A 13 13.68 -3.22 -30.20
C THR A 13 14.60 -3.91 -29.21
N VAL A 14 15.88 -4.05 -29.58
CA VAL A 14 16.90 -4.64 -28.70
C VAL A 14 17.07 -3.82 -27.41
N GLN A 15 16.99 -2.48 -27.48
CA GLN A 15 17.01 -1.63 -26.30
C GLN A 15 15.80 -1.89 -25.41
N LEU A 16 14.60 -1.99 -25.98
CA LEU A 16 13.37 -2.27 -25.24
C LEU A 16 13.42 -3.62 -24.51
N GLU A 17 13.94 -4.65 -25.18
CA GLU A 17 14.20 -5.96 -24.58
C GLU A 17 15.19 -5.86 -23.40
N ARG A 18 16.28 -5.12 -23.57
CA ARG A 18 17.26 -4.88 -22.48
C ARG A 18 16.63 -4.17 -21.29
N PHE A 19 15.82 -3.13 -21.53
CA PHE A 19 15.12 -2.42 -20.45
C PHE A 19 14.07 -3.30 -19.77
N PHE A 20 13.35 -4.14 -20.53
CA PHE A 20 12.41 -5.10 -19.96
C PHE A 20 13.12 -6.08 -19.03
N LEU A 21 14.23 -6.69 -19.48
CA LEU A 21 15.03 -7.61 -18.67
C LEU A 21 15.65 -6.92 -17.44
N ALA A 22 16.14 -5.69 -17.57
CA ALA A 22 16.63 -4.91 -16.43
C ALA A 22 15.51 -4.63 -15.42
N GLY A 23 14.29 -4.40 -15.91
CA GLY A 23 13.08 -4.26 -15.12
C GLY A 23 12.75 -5.51 -14.31
N ASP A 24 12.88 -6.69 -14.92
CA ASP A 24 12.66 -7.97 -14.23
C ASP A 24 13.62 -8.17 -13.05
N VAL A 25 14.89 -7.79 -13.22
CA VAL A 25 15.87 -7.84 -12.13
C VAL A 25 15.45 -6.90 -11.00
N ALA A 26 15.03 -5.67 -11.32
CA ALA A 26 14.53 -4.73 -10.33
C ALA A 26 13.27 -5.25 -9.60
N CYS A 27 12.36 -5.91 -10.32
CA CYS A 27 11.18 -6.56 -9.76
C CYS A 27 11.58 -7.66 -8.75
N GLY A 28 12.52 -8.53 -9.12
CA GLY A 28 13.01 -9.61 -8.26
C GLY A 28 13.65 -9.08 -6.96
N VAL A 29 14.47 -8.03 -7.05
CA VAL A 29 15.06 -7.37 -5.88
C VAL A 29 13.96 -6.75 -5.00
N GLY A 30 12.99 -6.07 -5.61
CA GLY A 30 11.85 -5.49 -4.90
C GLY A 30 11.03 -6.53 -4.14
N TYR A 31 10.74 -7.66 -4.76
CA TYR A 31 10.06 -8.80 -4.13
C TYR A 31 10.86 -9.38 -2.96
N GLY A 32 12.20 -9.48 -3.08
CA GLY A 32 13.07 -9.91 -1.99
C GLY A 32 12.98 -8.99 -0.76
N ILE A 33 12.98 -7.67 -0.96
CA ILE A 33 12.81 -6.70 0.13
C ILE A 33 11.40 -6.85 0.75
N GLN A 34 10.38 -7.01 -0.08
CA GLN A 34 9.00 -7.21 0.35
C GLN A 34 8.85 -8.46 1.25
N LEU A 35 9.52 -9.57 0.92
CA LEU A 35 9.50 -10.78 1.75
C LEU A 35 10.06 -10.54 3.16
N VAL A 36 11.17 -9.83 3.26
CA VAL A 36 11.79 -9.49 4.56
C VAL A 36 10.86 -8.62 5.40
N LEU A 37 10.24 -7.62 4.78
CA LEU A 37 9.30 -6.73 5.46
C LEU A 37 8.01 -7.46 5.86
N PHE A 38 7.49 -8.33 5.00
CA PHE A 38 6.34 -9.18 5.30
C PHE A 38 6.62 -10.05 6.51
N TYR A 39 7.75 -10.77 6.52
CA TYR A 39 8.11 -11.66 7.63
C TYR A 39 8.22 -10.89 8.95
N SER A 40 8.88 -9.72 8.91
CA SER A 40 9.03 -8.83 10.06
C SER A 40 7.66 -8.34 10.60
N CYS A 41 6.75 -7.94 9.70
CA CYS A 41 5.39 -7.55 10.09
C CYS A 41 4.59 -8.75 10.61
N ALA A 42 4.70 -9.90 9.96
CA ALA A 42 3.92 -11.10 10.23
C ALA A 42 4.24 -11.67 11.62
N ILE A 43 5.51 -11.80 12.00
CA ILE A 43 5.90 -12.23 13.36
C ILE A 43 5.21 -11.36 14.41
N TYR A 44 5.29 -10.05 14.22
CA TYR A 44 4.78 -9.11 15.20
C TYR A 44 3.25 -9.15 15.29
N LEU A 45 2.55 -9.14 14.14
CA LEU A 45 1.10 -9.23 14.08
C LEU A 45 0.61 -10.57 14.65
N TRP A 46 1.33 -11.65 14.37
CA TRP A 46 1.02 -12.99 14.88
C TRP A 46 1.08 -13.06 16.40
N ASN A 47 2.10 -12.45 17.01
CA ASN A 47 2.22 -12.36 18.46
C ASN A 47 1.06 -11.57 19.10
N ARG A 48 0.40 -10.70 18.34
CA ARG A 48 -0.75 -9.89 18.79
C ARG A 48 -2.11 -10.43 18.34
N ARG A 49 -2.17 -11.57 17.65
CA ARG A 49 -3.42 -12.10 17.07
C ARG A 49 -4.54 -12.29 18.08
N LYS A 50 -4.21 -12.66 19.33
CA LYS A 50 -5.19 -12.88 20.41
C LYS A 50 -5.72 -11.57 21.04
N GLN A 51 -5.03 -10.45 20.84
CA GLN A 51 -5.34 -9.16 21.49
C GLN A 51 -6.10 -8.20 20.58
N SER A 52 -6.14 -8.43 19.26
CA SER A 52 -6.78 -7.51 18.33
C SER A 52 -7.26 -8.21 17.06
N ARG A 53 -8.58 -8.19 16.81
CA ARG A 53 -9.16 -8.65 15.53
C ARG A 53 -8.59 -7.89 14.32
N LYS A 54 -8.19 -6.63 14.51
CA LYS A 54 -7.54 -5.82 13.47
C LYS A 54 -6.14 -6.29 13.13
N ALA A 55 -5.39 -6.83 14.09
CA ALA A 55 -4.09 -7.45 13.81
C ALA A 55 -4.24 -8.69 12.93
N LEU A 56 -5.30 -9.47 13.13
CA LEU A 56 -5.63 -10.60 12.26
C LEU A 56 -6.06 -10.15 10.86
N PHE A 57 -6.90 -9.11 10.76
CA PHE A 57 -7.29 -8.54 9.47
C PHE A 57 -6.09 -7.99 8.69
N LEU A 58 -5.22 -7.23 9.35
CA LEU A 58 -3.99 -6.71 8.73
C LEU A 58 -3.06 -7.85 8.30
N LEU A 59 -2.96 -8.93 9.09
CA LEU A 59 -2.16 -10.10 8.75
C LEU A 59 -2.71 -10.79 7.49
N ALA A 60 -4.03 -10.99 7.42
CA ALA A 60 -4.67 -11.52 6.23
C ALA A 60 -4.44 -10.62 5.01
N TYR A 61 -4.51 -9.30 5.20
CA TYR A 61 -4.30 -8.32 4.14
C TYR A 61 -2.87 -8.32 3.59
N ILE A 62 -1.85 -8.31 4.46
CA ILE A 62 -0.45 -8.38 4.01
C ILE A 62 -0.13 -9.74 3.38
N THR A 63 -0.81 -10.81 3.81
CA THR A 63 -0.68 -12.13 3.19
C THR A 63 -1.29 -12.13 1.80
N LEU A 64 -2.46 -11.50 1.62
CA LEU A 64 -3.07 -11.31 0.30
C LEU A 64 -2.13 -10.53 -0.65
N LEU A 65 -1.55 -9.42 -0.18
CA LEU A 65 -0.56 -8.65 -0.95
C LEU A 65 0.64 -9.51 -1.36
N LEU A 66 1.19 -10.30 -0.44
CA LEU A 66 2.31 -11.19 -0.77
C LEU A 66 1.91 -12.28 -1.77
N SER A 67 0.72 -12.88 -1.62
CA SER A 67 0.23 -13.90 -2.53
C SER A 67 0.09 -13.37 -3.97
N VAL A 68 -0.53 -12.20 -4.15
CA VAL A 68 -0.66 -11.58 -5.48
C VAL A 68 0.72 -11.20 -6.03
N SER A 69 1.63 -10.68 -5.21
CA SER A 69 3.01 -10.34 -5.63
C SER A 69 3.80 -11.59 -6.05
N THR A 70 3.56 -12.72 -5.39
CA THR A 70 4.17 -14.00 -5.75
C THR A 70 3.64 -14.53 -7.08
N ILE A 71 2.32 -14.44 -7.32
CA ILE A 71 1.72 -14.82 -8.61
C ILE A 71 2.28 -13.93 -9.72
N PHE A 72 2.35 -12.62 -9.49
CA PHE A 72 2.95 -11.67 -10.42
C PHE A 72 4.39 -12.07 -10.81
N LEU A 73 5.24 -12.37 -9.82
CA LEU A 73 6.62 -12.78 -10.06
C LEU A 73 6.71 -14.09 -10.87
N ILE A 74 5.88 -15.08 -10.53
CA ILE A 74 5.85 -16.37 -11.25
C ILE A 74 5.45 -16.15 -12.71
N VAL A 75 4.40 -15.38 -12.93
CA VAL A 75 3.88 -15.09 -14.27
C VAL A 75 4.90 -14.29 -15.07
N GLN A 76 5.52 -13.27 -14.49
CA GLN A 76 6.60 -12.50 -15.11
C GLN A 76 7.76 -13.42 -15.52
N ALA A 77 8.22 -14.31 -14.64
CA ALA A 77 9.28 -15.27 -14.96
C ALA A 77 8.89 -16.20 -16.13
N ARG A 78 7.62 -16.63 -16.20
CA ARG A 78 7.10 -17.43 -17.31
C ARG A 78 7.02 -16.63 -18.61
N THR A 79 6.61 -15.36 -18.56
CA THR A 79 6.62 -14.46 -19.71
C THR A 79 8.04 -14.31 -20.28
N VAL A 80 9.03 -14.04 -19.42
CA VAL A 80 10.45 -13.92 -19.80
C VAL A 80 10.95 -15.21 -20.45
N GLN A 81 10.63 -16.38 -19.87
CA GLN A 81 10.99 -17.67 -20.44
C GLN A 81 10.37 -17.88 -21.84
N LEU A 82 9.07 -17.64 -21.98
CA LEU A 82 8.37 -17.80 -23.26
C LEU A 82 8.95 -16.88 -24.34
N MET A 83 9.27 -15.64 -23.95
CA MET A 83 9.73 -14.58 -24.84
C MET A 83 11.20 -14.78 -25.28
N TYR A 84 12.11 -15.05 -24.34
CA TYR A 84 13.55 -15.08 -24.61
C TYR A 84 14.14 -16.47 -24.80
N VAL A 85 13.49 -17.53 -24.30
CA VAL A 85 13.99 -18.90 -24.40
C VAL A 85 13.18 -19.68 -25.42
N ASP A 86 11.87 -19.79 -25.23
CA ASP A 86 11.05 -20.71 -26.02
C ASP A 86 10.75 -20.15 -27.42
N ASN A 87 10.58 -18.82 -27.56
CA ASN A 87 10.17 -18.18 -28.81
C ASN A 87 11.12 -17.04 -29.26
N ARG A 88 12.42 -17.16 -28.94
CA ARG A 88 13.43 -16.13 -29.26
C ARG A 88 13.49 -15.73 -30.74
N ASN A 89 13.19 -16.68 -31.63
CA ASN A 89 13.28 -16.53 -33.09
C ASN A 89 11.94 -16.18 -33.74
N TYR A 90 10.96 -15.69 -32.97
CA TYR A 90 9.70 -15.20 -33.52
C TYR A 90 9.96 -14.08 -34.56
N PRO A 91 9.18 -14.00 -35.66
CA PRO A 91 9.37 -12.95 -36.67
C PRO A 91 9.35 -11.54 -36.06
N GLY A 92 10.46 -10.82 -36.18
CA GLY A 92 10.63 -9.48 -35.62
C GLY A 92 11.15 -9.43 -34.17
N GLY A 93 11.31 -10.59 -33.53
CA GLY A 93 11.96 -10.73 -32.23
C GLY A 93 11.02 -11.07 -31.05
N PRO A 94 11.59 -11.25 -29.85
CA PRO A 94 10.91 -11.47 -28.58
C PRO A 94 9.88 -10.39 -28.26
N TRP A 95 10.19 -9.12 -28.51
CA TRP A 95 9.26 -8.04 -28.16
C TRP A 95 7.96 -8.08 -28.99
N PRO A 96 7.98 -8.23 -30.32
CA PRO A 96 6.77 -8.50 -31.09
C PRO A 96 6.00 -9.75 -30.66
N PHE A 97 6.68 -10.82 -30.24
CA PHE A 97 6.03 -12.00 -29.68
C PHE A 97 5.24 -11.65 -28.41
N PHE A 98 5.82 -10.88 -27.51
CA PHE A 98 5.14 -10.41 -26.29
C PHE A 98 3.88 -9.62 -26.64
N LEU A 99 3.96 -8.66 -27.58
CA LEU A 99 2.81 -7.87 -28.03
C LEU A 99 1.72 -8.70 -28.72
N ALA A 100 2.11 -9.76 -29.46
CA ALA A 100 1.17 -10.62 -30.17
C ALA A 100 0.42 -11.60 -29.23
N THR A 101 0.95 -11.85 -28.04
CA THR A 101 0.44 -12.87 -27.09
C THR A 101 -0.26 -12.26 -25.88
N GLN A 102 -0.63 -10.98 -25.91
CA GLN A 102 -1.26 -10.28 -24.77
C GLN A 102 -2.60 -10.90 -24.32
N ASN A 103 -3.30 -11.58 -25.24
CA ASN A 103 -4.52 -12.32 -24.95
C ASN A 103 -4.31 -13.70 -24.31
N TRP A 104 -3.06 -14.16 -24.18
CA TRP A 104 -2.76 -15.43 -23.52
C TRP A 104 -2.95 -15.29 -22.02
N ALA A 105 -3.41 -16.37 -21.37
CA ALA A 105 -3.70 -16.38 -19.94
C ALA A 105 -2.52 -15.89 -19.08
N VAL A 106 -1.28 -16.17 -19.48
CA VAL A 106 -0.07 -15.70 -18.79
C VAL A 106 -0.03 -14.17 -18.76
N ASN A 107 -0.17 -13.50 -19.91
CA ASN A 107 -0.13 -12.04 -19.98
C ASN A 107 -1.39 -11.41 -19.38
N THR A 108 -2.57 -12.00 -19.53
CA THR A 108 -3.77 -11.51 -18.85
C THR A 108 -3.65 -11.57 -17.32
N ILE A 109 -3.04 -12.63 -16.76
CA ILE A 109 -2.79 -12.71 -15.31
C ILE A 109 -1.72 -11.68 -14.89
N PHE A 110 -0.72 -11.43 -15.74
CA PHE A 110 0.30 -10.40 -15.50
C PHE A 110 -0.36 -9.03 -15.30
N ASP A 111 -1.19 -8.60 -16.26
CA ASP A 111 -1.91 -7.33 -16.23
C ASP A 111 -2.82 -7.23 -15.00
N ALA A 112 -3.60 -8.28 -14.76
CA ALA A 112 -4.54 -8.35 -13.65
C ALA A 112 -3.83 -8.28 -12.29
N CYS A 113 -2.68 -8.95 -12.13
CA CYS A 113 -1.90 -8.89 -10.91
C CYS A 113 -1.31 -7.50 -10.69
N LEU A 114 -0.80 -6.86 -11.74
CA LEU A 114 -0.22 -5.52 -11.66
C LEU A 114 -1.27 -4.49 -11.22
N PHE A 115 -2.44 -4.51 -11.86
CA PHE A 115 -3.60 -3.69 -11.46
C PHE A 115 -4.02 -3.97 -10.01
N THR A 116 -4.18 -5.25 -9.66
CA THR A 116 -4.64 -5.66 -8.32
C THR A 116 -3.67 -5.23 -7.23
N LEU A 117 -2.36 -5.39 -7.43
CA LEU A 117 -1.33 -4.97 -6.47
C LEU A 117 -1.37 -3.47 -6.22
N THR A 118 -1.42 -2.69 -7.30
CA THR A 118 -1.49 -1.22 -7.23
C THR A 118 -2.76 -0.78 -6.49
N PHE A 119 -3.90 -1.38 -6.85
CA PHE A 119 -5.19 -1.09 -6.21
C PHE A 119 -5.20 -1.45 -4.71
N LEU A 120 -4.62 -2.60 -4.33
CA LEU A 120 -4.48 -2.98 -2.93
C LEU A 120 -3.57 -1.97 -2.20
N CYS A 121 -2.43 -1.59 -2.77
CA CYS A 121 -1.55 -0.60 -2.14
C CYS A 121 -2.25 0.76 -1.94
N ASP A 122 -2.99 1.24 -2.93
CA ASP A 122 -3.75 2.49 -2.83
C ASP A 122 -4.89 2.40 -1.80
N THR A 123 -5.59 1.26 -1.75
CA THR A 123 -6.63 0.99 -0.74
C THR A 123 -6.05 0.99 0.67
N LEU A 124 -4.87 0.40 0.86
CA LEU A 124 -4.17 0.39 2.14
C LEU A 124 -3.75 1.80 2.55
N MET A 125 -3.27 2.63 1.61
CA MET A 125 -2.99 4.05 1.87
C MET A 125 -4.27 4.82 2.28
N LEU A 126 -5.39 4.59 1.58
CA LEU A 126 -6.67 5.21 1.91
C LEU A 126 -7.13 4.84 3.32
N TRP A 127 -7.12 3.54 3.64
CA TRP A 127 -7.48 3.05 4.96
C TRP A 127 -6.62 3.70 6.06
N ARG A 128 -5.31 3.83 5.82
CA ARG A 128 -4.40 4.50 6.77
C ARG A 128 -4.72 5.98 6.93
N CYS A 129 -4.98 6.69 5.84
CA CYS A 129 -5.39 8.09 5.90
C CYS A 129 -6.67 8.23 6.73
N TRP A 130 -7.68 7.42 6.44
CA TRP A 130 -8.95 7.43 7.20
C TRP A 130 -8.73 7.18 8.69
N VAL A 131 -7.95 6.16 9.05
CA VAL A 131 -7.64 5.81 10.45
C VAL A 131 -6.90 6.95 11.17
N ILE A 132 -5.97 7.64 10.52
CA ILE A 132 -5.24 8.76 11.11
C ILE A 132 -6.18 9.95 11.35
N TRP A 133 -7.02 10.30 10.38
CA TRP A 133 -7.93 11.44 10.48
C TRP A 133 -9.11 11.18 11.40
N THR A 134 -9.49 9.93 11.61
CA THR A 134 -10.55 9.51 12.54
C THR A 134 -10.31 10.02 13.97
N SER A 135 -9.04 10.15 14.39
CA SER A 135 -8.67 10.71 15.69
C SER A 135 -8.94 12.22 15.84
N ALA A 136 -9.23 12.94 14.74
CA ALA A 136 -9.66 14.33 14.72
C ALA A 136 -11.18 14.52 14.87
N GLY A 137 -11.95 13.44 14.67
CA GLY A 137 -13.40 13.46 14.58
C GLY A 137 -13.88 12.76 13.31
N LYS A 138 -14.94 11.93 13.45
CA LYS A 138 -15.46 11.09 12.36
C LYS A 138 -15.89 11.92 11.14
N LEU A 139 -16.55 13.07 11.34
CA LEU A 139 -17.03 13.92 10.25
C LEU A 139 -15.88 14.46 9.38
N ILE A 140 -14.82 14.98 10.00
CA ILE A 140 -13.65 15.50 9.28
C ILE A 140 -12.95 14.37 8.53
N ALA A 141 -12.84 13.19 9.15
CA ALA A 141 -12.25 12.02 8.50
C ALA A 141 -13.02 11.60 7.24
N TYR A 142 -14.35 11.64 7.28
CA TYR A 142 -15.17 11.37 6.09
C TYR A 142 -14.96 12.43 5.01
N LEU A 143 -15.00 13.72 5.35
CA LEU A 143 -14.81 14.79 4.35
C LEU A 143 -13.44 14.73 3.67
N VAL A 144 -12.38 14.50 4.45
CA VAL A 144 -11.01 14.43 3.93
C VAL A 144 -10.77 13.16 3.12
N SER A 145 -11.39 12.04 3.48
CA SER A 145 -11.21 10.76 2.79
C SER A 145 -12.16 10.56 1.61
N ALA A 146 -13.24 11.34 1.51
CA ALA A 146 -14.22 11.22 0.42
C ALA A 146 -13.60 11.49 -0.96
N ILE A 147 -12.78 12.54 -1.08
CA ILE A 147 -12.11 12.87 -2.35
C ILE A 147 -11.15 11.74 -2.78
N PRO A 148 -10.20 11.28 -1.93
CA PRO A 148 -9.37 10.11 -2.23
C PRO A 148 -10.16 8.82 -2.51
N ALA A 149 -11.30 8.60 -1.85
CA ALA A 149 -12.13 7.41 -2.08
C ALA A 149 -12.84 7.45 -3.44
N LEU A 150 -13.41 8.59 -3.84
CA LEU A 150 -14.05 8.76 -5.14
C LEU A 150 -13.05 8.62 -6.30
N THR A 151 -11.86 9.18 -6.12
CA THR A 151 -10.77 9.09 -7.11
C THR A 151 -10.20 7.67 -7.19
N LEU A 152 -10.13 6.93 -6.09
CA LEU A 152 -9.79 5.50 -6.09
C LEU A 152 -10.84 4.64 -6.82
N LEU A 153 -12.13 4.98 -6.71
CA LEU A 153 -13.17 4.30 -7.50
C LEU A 153 -13.01 4.61 -9.00
N ALA A 154 -12.70 5.87 -9.34
CA ALA A 154 -12.41 6.24 -10.73
C ALA A 154 -11.17 5.50 -11.26
N SER A 155 -10.10 5.36 -10.47
CA SER A 155 -8.93 4.57 -10.87
C SER A 155 -9.26 3.09 -11.02
N PHE A 156 -10.11 2.51 -10.17
CA PHE A 156 -10.56 1.13 -10.31
C PHE A 156 -11.27 0.89 -11.65
N ILE A 157 -12.17 1.80 -12.05
CA ILE A 157 -12.87 1.73 -13.34
C ILE A 157 -11.87 1.84 -14.50
N MET A 158 -10.97 2.82 -14.46
CA MET A 158 -9.97 3.01 -15.52
C MET A 158 -8.99 1.85 -15.63
N GLY A 159 -8.53 1.29 -14.51
CA GLY A 159 -7.64 0.13 -14.49
C GLY A 159 -8.32 -1.15 -14.96
N THR A 160 -9.64 -1.29 -14.72
CA THR A 160 -10.42 -2.40 -15.28
C THR A 160 -10.49 -2.30 -16.80
N PHE A 161 -10.81 -1.13 -17.37
CA PHE A 161 -10.79 -0.95 -18.82
C PHE A 161 -9.40 -1.14 -19.41
N TRP A 162 -8.36 -0.62 -18.75
CA TRP A 162 -6.97 -0.84 -19.17
C TRP A 162 -6.62 -2.33 -19.27
N THR A 163 -6.97 -3.13 -18.25
CA THR A 163 -6.70 -4.58 -18.24
C THR A 163 -7.50 -5.31 -19.33
N LEU A 164 -8.79 -4.97 -19.49
CA LEU A 164 -9.66 -5.60 -20.48
C LEU A 164 -9.21 -5.30 -21.91
N GLU A 165 -8.93 -4.04 -22.22
CA GLU A 165 -8.51 -3.61 -23.56
C GLU A 165 -7.09 -4.09 -23.90
N SER A 166 -6.19 -4.19 -22.90
CA SER A 166 -4.83 -4.72 -23.13
C SER A 166 -4.81 -6.21 -23.44
N SER A 167 -5.77 -6.97 -22.89
CA SER A 167 -5.90 -8.42 -23.11
C SER A 167 -6.68 -8.80 -24.39
N GLN A 168 -7.17 -7.83 -25.17
CA GLN A 168 -7.87 -8.14 -26.42
C GLN A 168 -6.91 -8.59 -27.54
N PRO A 169 -7.32 -9.51 -28.43
CA PRO A 169 -6.49 -9.92 -29.56
C PRO A 169 -6.09 -8.74 -30.46
N GLY A 170 -4.80 -8.55 -30.68
CA GLY A 170 -4.26 -7.47 -31.51
C GLY A 170 -4.14 -6.11 -30.80
N LEU A 171 -4.56 -6.01 -29.54
CA LEU A 171 -4.26 -4.87 -28.67
C LEU A 171 -3.16 -5.25 -27.67
N SER A 172 -2.47 -4.24 -27.16
CA SER A 172 -1.40 -4.37 -26.17
C SER A 172 -1.36 -3.10 -25.32
N PHE A 173 -0.58 -3.12 -24.24
CA PHE A 173 -0.33 -1.93 -23.41
C PHE A 173 0.04 -0.67 -24.19
N TYR A 174 0.72 -0.82 -25.32
CA TYR A 174 1.24 0.28 -26.12
C TYR A 174 0.30 0.67 -27.27
N SER A 175 -0.82 -0.03 -27.43
CA SER A 175 -1.86 0.34 -28.39
C SER A 175 -2.55 1.63 -27.93
N LYS A 176 -2.96 2.49 -28.88
CA LYS A 176 -3.45 3.86 -28.58
C LYS A 176 -4.56 3.90 -27.52
N LEU A 177 -5.50 2.96 -27.56
CA LEU A 177 -6.64 2.91 -26.66
C LEU A 177 -6.24 2.42 -25.24
N PRO A 178 -5.62 1.23 -25.07
CA PRO A 178 -5.03 0.82 -23.79
C PRO A 178 -4.05 1.85 -23.20
N LEU A 179 -3.20 2.45 -24.02
CA LEU A 179 -2.24 3.46 -23.57
C LEU A 179 -2.95 4.63 -22.87
N ALA A 180 -4.04 5.15 -23.46
CA ALA A 180 -4.80 6.25 -22.89
C ALA A 180 -5.49 5.90 -21.56
N PHE A 181 -6.03 4.68 -21.45
CA PHE A 181 -6.59 4.18 -20.19
C PHE A 181 -5.51 3.98 -19.13
N GLY A 182 -4.37 3.41 -19.50
CA GLY A 182 -3.22 3.19 -18.63
C GLY A 182 -2.66 4.51 -18.11
N THR A 183 -2.41 5.49 -18.99
CA THR A 183 -1.92 6.81 -18.56
C THR A 183 -2.88 7.48 -17.61
N SER A 184 -4.19 7.38 -17.87
CA SER A 184 -5.22 7.95 -16.99
C SER A 184 -5.24 7.24 -15.62
N TYR A 185 -5.20 5.91 -15.62
CA TYR A 185 -5.15 5.09 -14.41
C TYR A 185 -3.96 5.43 -13.52
N TYR A 186 -2.74 5.40 -14.07
CA TYR A 186 -1.53 5.71 -13.31
C TYR A 186 -1.46 7.18 -12.87
N SER A 187 -1.97 8.12 -13.67
CA SER A 187 -2.07 9.53 -13.28
C SER A 187 -2.98 9.72 -12.07
N ILE A 188 -4.15 9.08 -12.07
CA ILE A 188 -5.09 9.15 -10.95
C ILE A 188 -4.48 8.48 -9.73
N SER A 189 -3.94 7.26 -9.86
CA SER A 189 -3.31 6.53 -8.74
C SER A 189 -2.17 7.35 -8.11
N LEU A 190 -1.25 7.90 -8.93
CA LEU A 190 -0.17 8.78 -8.47
C LEU A 190 -0.73 9.99 -7.72
N GLY A 191 -1.69 10.71 -8.33
CA GLY A 191 -2.28 11.91 -7.73
C GLY A 191 -2.95 11.63 -6.39
N VAL A 192 -3.69 10.52 -6.30
CA VAL A 192 -4.32 10.05 -5.06
C VAL A 192 -3.28 9.75 -3.98
N ASN A 193 -2.20 9.06 -4.33
CA ASN A 193 -1.13 8.73 -3.40
C ASN A 193 -0.40 9.99 -2.88
N ILE A 194 -0.15 10.96 -3.76
CA ILE A 194 0.44 12.25 -3.39
C ILE A 194 -0.49 13.01 -2.43
N ILE A 195 -1.78 13.12 -2.75
CA ILE A 195 -2.77 13.79 -1.89
C ILE A 195 -2.84 13.11 -0.52
N MET A 196 -2.93 11.77 -0.47
CA MET A 196 -2.94 11.02 0.79
C MET A 196 -1.66 11.25 1.59
N THR A 197 -0.50 11.27 0.94
CA THR A 197 0.78 11.53 1.59
C THR A 197 0.82 12.90 2.24
N PHE A 198 0.35 13.95 1.54
CA PHE A 198 0.24 15.30 2.10
C PHE A 198 -0.75 15.35 3.27
N LEU A 199 -1.90 14.69 3.16
CA LEU A 199 -2.89 14.64 4.23
C LEU A 199 -2.36 13.93 5.48
N ILE A 200 -1.65 12.81 5.30
CA ILE A 200 -1.01 12.07 6.40
C ILE A 200 0.09 12.90 7.05
N THR A 201 0.98 13.49 6.24
CA THR A 201 2.13 14.29 6.71
C THR A 201 1.67 15.55 7.43
N GLY A 202 0.72 16.29 6.84
CA GLY A 202 0.16 17.50 7.44
C GLY A 202 -0.54 17.21 8.77
N ARG A 203 -1.30 16.12 8.86
CA ARG A 203 -1.93 15.72 10.12
C ARG A 203 -0.90 15.31 11.17
N LEU A 204 0.14 14.58 10.77
CA LEU A 204 1.21 14.16 11.68
C LEU A 204 2.00 15.37 12.22
N LEU A 205 2.21 16.40 11.40
CA LEU A 205 2.79 17.68 11.82
C LEU A 205 1.88 18.46 12.78
N ALA A 206 0.57 18.49 12.53
CA ALA A 206 -0.39 19.12 13.43
C ALA A 206 -0.39 18.43 14.82
N TYR A 207 -0.37 17.09 14.85
CA TYR A 207 -0.22 16.33 16.09
C TYR A 207 1.11 16.64 16.79
N ARG A 208 2.21 16.70 16.04
CA ARG A 208 3.52 17.08 16.59
C ARG A 208 3.47 18.44 17.28
N LYS A 209 2.85 19.45 16.67
CA LYS A 209 2.73 20.79 17.28
C LYS A 209 2.00 20.73 18.62
N GLN A 210 0.86 20.05 18.66
CA GLN A 210 0.07 19.86 19.90
C GLN A 210 0.83 19.08 20.99
N ILE A 211 1.66 18.11 20.60
CA ILE A 211 2.45 17.29 21.51
C ILE A 211 3.68 18.05 22.02
N LEU A 212 4.37 18.79 21.18
CA LEU A 212 5.54 19.59 21.56
C LEU A 212 5.18 20.71 22.53
N ASP A 213 3.97 21.26 22.42
CA ASP A 213 3.46 22.24 23.37
C ASP A 213 3.20 21.63 24.78
N THR A 214 3.22 20.29 24.91
CA THR A 214 2.80 19.59 26.14
C THR A 214 3.77 18.53 26.68
N LEU A 215 4.83 18.11 25.98
CA LEU A 215 5.72 17.01 26.39
C LEU A 215 7.25 17.31 26.32
N PRO A 216 8.09 16.65 27.15
CA PRO A 216 9.55 16.74 27.08
C PRO A 216 10.15 16.22 25.76
N ALA A 217 11.27 16.80 25.35
CA ALA A 217 11.92 16.63 24.03
C ALA A 217 12.30 15.18 23.62
N GLU A 218 12.34 14.24 24.57
CA GLU A 218 12.79 12.87 24.32
C GLU A 218 11.77 12.04 23.51
N HIS A 219 10.47 12.26 23.74
CA HIS A 219 9.40 11.58 22.98
C HIS A 219 9.17 12.21 21.59
N ALA A 220 9.63 13.43 21.36
CA ALA A 220 9.54 14.11 20.07
C ALA A 220 10.43 13.45 19.00
N LYS A 221 11.55 12.82 19.39
CA LYS A 221 12.49 12.18 18.46
C LYS A 221 11.85 11.03 17.67
N GLY A 222 10.99 10.22 18.31
CA GLY A 222 10.30 9.11 17.65
C GLY A 222 9.32 9.55 16.55
N TYR A 223 8.64 10.68 16.76
CA TYR A 223 7.72 11.25 15.76
C TYR A 223 8.46 11.85 14.56
N VAL A 224 9.63 12.45 14.77
CA VAL A 224 10.48 12.96 13.69
C VAL A 224 10.95 11.80 12.80
N SER A 225 11.42 10.71 13.40
CA SER A 225 11.83 9.52 12.64
C SER A 225 10.67 8.95 11.80
N LEU A 226 9.46 8.86 12.37
CA LEU A 226 8.28 8.36 11.65
C LEU A 226 7.89 9.27 10.48
N LEU A 227 7.82 10.59 10.70
CA LEU A 227 7.47 11.57 9.67
C LEU A 227 8.49 11.54 8.53
N THR A 228 9.79 11.54 8.87
CA THR A 228 10.89 11.49 7.90
C THR A 228 10.79 10.25 7.04
N ILE A 229 10.57 9.06 7.62
CA ILE A 229 10.45 7.82 6.85
C ILE A 229 9.24 7.85 5.90
N VAL A 230 8.07 8.33 6.37
CA VAL A 230 6.86 8.43 5.53
C VAL A 230 7.12 9.34 4.33
N VAL A 231 7.72 10.50 4.57
CA VAL A 231 8.01 11.48 3.52
C VAL A 231 9.08 10.97 2.56
N GLU A 232 10.19 10.43 3.06
CA GLU A 232 11.28 9.90 2.24
C GLU A 232 10.82 8.73 1.36
N SER A 233 10.06 7.79 1.93
CA SER A 233 9.58 6.61 1.19
C SER A 233 8.51 6.98 0.16
N ALA A 234 7.58 7.88 0.51
CA ALA A 234 6.56 8.36 -0.42
C ALA A 234 7.16 9.24 -1.54
N ALA A 235 8.22 10.00 -1.26
CA ALA A 235 8.93 10.78 -2.27
C ALA A 235 9.61 9.88 -3.31
N ILE A 236 10.29 8.81 -2.87
CA ILE A 236 10.93 7.85 -3.78
C ILE A 236 9.89 7.23 -4.71
N TYR A 237 8.77 6.73 -4.16
CA TYR A 237 7.67 6.20 -4.97
C TYR A 237 7.15 7.24 -5.97
N SER A 238 6.84 8.44 -5.50
CA SER A 238 6.23 9.50 -6.32
C SER A 238 7.13 9.92 -7.48
N VAL A 239 8.44 10.04 -7.25
CA VAL A 239 9.43 10.38 -8.29
C VAL A 239 9.52 9.27 -9.34
N CYS A 240 9.66 8.01 -8.91
CA CYS A 240 9.74 6.87 -9.82
C CYS A 240 8.46 6.71 -10.66
N ALA A 241 7.29 6.83 -10.02
CA ALA A 241 6.00 6.71 -10.69
C ALA A 241 5.73 7.89 -11.64
N PHE A 242 6.17 9.11 -11.30
CA PHE A 242 6.09 10.27 -12.19
C PHE A 242 6.99 10.11 -13.43
N LEU A 243 8.23 9.66 -13.25
CA LEU A 243 9.14 9.36 -14.36
C LEU A 243 8.61 8.23 -15.24
N PHE A 244 8.03 7.19 -14.62
CA PHE A 244 7.33 6.13 -15.34
C PHE A 244 6.21 6.71 -16.21
N LEU A 245 5.34 7.54 -15.66
CA LEU A 245 4.21 8.14 -16.38
C LEU A 245 4.67 8.95 -17.61
N ILE A 246 5.73 9.78 -17.45
CA ILE A 246 6.31 10.54 -18.56
C ILE A 246 6.82 9.57 -19.65
N THR A 247 7.68 8.62 -19.26
CA THR A 247 8.30 7.68 -20.21
C THR A 247 7.27 6.77 -20.88
N TYR A 248 6.22 6.37 -20.17
CA TYR A 248 5.11 5.59 -20.70
C TYR A 248 4.29 6.40 -21.71
N SER A 249 3.99 7.67 -21.42
CA SER A 249 3.22 8.55 -22.30
C SER A 249 3.94 8.84 -23.63
N VAL A 250 5.28 8.89 -23.62
CA VAL A 250 6.09 9.08 -24.83
C VAL A 250 6.58 7.77 -25.45
N ASN A 251 6.15 6.62 -24.91
CA ASN A 251 6.55 5.28 -25.35
C ASN A 251 8.09 5.08 -25.39
N ASN A 252 8.79 5.64 -24.40
CA ASN A 252 10.23 5.50 -24.25
C ASN A 252 10.56 4.17 -23.54
N PRO A 253 11.52 3.36 -24.03
CA PRO A 253 11.89 2.07 -23.43
C PRO A 253 12.18 2.08 -21.92
N ALA A 254 12.64 3.21 -21.37
CA ALA A 254 12.88 3.36 -19.94
C ALA A 254 11.63 3.11 -19.08
N ASN A 255 10.43 3.18 -19.65
CA ASN A 255 9.18 2.90 -18.94
C ASN A 255 9.14 1.48 -18.34
N GLN A 256 9.78 0.49 -18.98
CA GLN A 256 9.79 -0.89 -18.45
C GLN A 256 10.44 -0.93 -17.06
N VAL A 257 11.64 -0.37 -16.93
CA VAL A 257 12.39 -0.39 -15.67
C VAL A 257 11.66 0.45 -14.61
N LEU A 258 11.17 1.63 -15.00
CA LEU A 258 10.52 2.55 -14.06
C LEU A 258 9.17 2.00 -13.55
N LEU A 259 8.46 1.19 -14.35
CA LEU A 259 7.25 0.49 -13.92
C LEU A 259 7.55 -0.46 -12.75
N PHE A 260 8.53 -1.36 -12.92
CA PHE A 260 8.86 -2.32 -11.86
C PHE A 260 9.44 -1.64 -10.62
N ILE A 261 10.28 -0.62 -10.79
CA ILE A 261 10.83 0.15 -9.65
C ILE A 261 9.71 0.87 -8.90
N SER A 262 8.79 1.52 -9.59
CA SER A 262 7.67 2.24 -8.94
C SER A 262 6.74 1.28 -8.20
N CYS A 263 6.39 0.14 -8.81
CA CYS A 263 5.57 -0.89 -8.16
C CYS A 263 6.26 -1.46 -6.90
N ALA A 264 7.56 -1.76 -6.97
CA ALA A 264 8.33 -2.21 -5.82
C ALA A 264 8.39 -1.14 -4.72
N ALA A 265 8.66 0.12 -5.08
CA ALA A 265 8.71 1.23 -4.13
C ALA A 265 7.36 1.47 -3.42
N GLN A 266 6.24 1.35 -4.14
CA GLN A 266 4.90 1.49 -3.57
C GLN A 266 4.61 0.42 -2.51
N GLN A 267 4.96 -0.84 -2.82
CA GLN A 267 4.79 -1.96 -1.90
C GLN A 267 5.71 -1.78 -0.68
N ILE A 268 7.01 -1.55 -0.89
CA ILE A 268 7.99 -1.34 0.20
C ILE A 268 7.52 -0.23 1.14
N THR A 269 7.08 0.92 0.60
CA THR A 269 6.56 2.04 1.39
C THR A 269 5.36 1.61 2.24
N SER A 270 4.42 0.86 1.64
CA SER A 270 3.25 0.34 2.34
C SER A 270 3.62 -0.56 3.52
N TYR A 271 4.57 -1.47 3.32
CA TYR A 271 5.06 -2.37 4.37
C TYR A 271 5.88 -1.66 5.45
N MET A 272 6.81 -0.77 5.09
CA MET A 272 7.65 -0.05 6.06
C MET A 272 6.80 0.77 7.03
N ILE A 273 5.73 1.37 6.55
CA ILE A 273 4.90 2.18 7.42
C ILE A 273 4.02 1.30 8.34
N ILE A 274 3.55 0.14 7.86
CA ILE A 274 2.90 -0.86 8.74
C ILE A 274 3.89 -1.31 9.82
N TYR A 275 5.10 -1.71 9.42
CA TYR A 275 6.13 -2.17 10.34
C TYR A 275 6.40 -1.16 11.45
N ARG A 276 6.55 0.13 11.11
CA ARG A 276 6.78 1.20 12.10
C ARG A 276 5.57 1.50 12.97
N LEU A 277 4.35 1.47 12.43
CA LEU A 277 3.12 1.62 13.23
C LEU A 277 3.03 0.54 14.32
N VAL A 278 3.54 -0.63 13.99
CA VAL A 278 3.50 -1.83 14.82
C VAL A 278 4.63 -1.80 15.85
N ASP A 279 5.85 -1.50 15.42
CA ASP A 279 7.06 -1.35 16.26
C ASP A 279 6.95 -0.18 17.26
N GLY A 280 6.44 0.98 16.85
CA GLY A 280 6.18 2.11 17.76
C GLY A 280 5.16 1.80 18.86
N ARG A 281 4.29 0.80 18.66
CA ARG A 281 3.39 0.27 19.70
C ARG A 281 4.06 -0.78 20.59
N ALA A 282 5.21 -1.34 20.20
CA ALA A 282 6.03 -2.26 21.02
C ALA A 282 6.73 -1.48 22.12
N TRP A 283 7.48 -0.47 21.68
CA TRP A 283 8.25 0.42 22.55
C TRP A 283 7.40 0.98 23.68
N ARG A 284 6.15 1.36 23.38
CA ARG A 284 5.18 1.88 24.35
C ARG A 284 4.82 0.90 25.46
N LYS A 285 4.69 -0.40 25.15
CA LYS A 285 4.35 -1.43 26.15
C LYS A 285 5.53 -1.70 27.06
N ASP A 286 6.72 -1.94 26.50
CA ASP A 286 7.90 -2.29 27.29
C ASP A 286 8.31 -1.14 28.22
N THR A 287 8.16 0.10 27.74
CA THR A 287 8.36 1.31 28.54
C THR A 287 7.31 1.45 29.66
N LEU A 288 6.02 1.22 29.37
CA LEU A 288 4.95 1.22 30.39
C LEU A 288 5.13 0.10 31.44
N PHE A 289 5.59 -1.08 31.03
CA PHE A 289 5.91 -2.18 31.95
C PHE A 289 7.14 -1.84 32.80
N ALA A 290 8.20 -1.29 32.22
CA ALA A 290 9.38 -0.86 32.97
C ALA A 290 9.05 0.21 34.03
N PHE A 291 8.20 1.19 33.69
CA PHE A 291 7.79 2.23 34.64
C PHE A 291 6.79 1.77 35.72
N SER A 292 5.93 0.78 35.43
CA SER A 292 5.00 0.24 36.44
C SER A 292 5.67 -0.69 37.45
N THR A 293 6.87 -1.19 37.14
CA THR A 293 7.65 -2.06 38.05
C THR A 293 8.46 -1.24 39.07
N GLN A 294 8.62 0.07 38.88
CA GLN A 294 9.30 0.95 39.83
C GLN A 294 8.31 1.44 40.91
N LYS A 295 8.07 0.58 41.91
CA LYS A 295 7.15 0.83 43.02
C LYS A 295 7.86 1.66 44.11
N GLY A 296 7.51 2.95 44.24
CA GLY A 296 7.92 3.86 45.32
C GLY A 296 7.10 5.16 45.33
N SER A 297 6.26 5.32 46.36
CA SER A 297 5.19 6.33 46.62
C SER A 297 5.67 7.80 46.86
N PRO A 298 4.77 8.82 47.01
CA PRO A 298 3.50 9.09 46.32
C PRO A 298 3.21 10.59 45.94
N GLU A 299 2.10 10.76 45.21
CA GLU A 299 1.11 11.85 45.28
C GLU A 299 1.26 13.14 44.47
N LYS A 300 2.46 13.69 44.23
CA LYS A 300 2.56 14.91 43.37
C LYS A 300 2.77 14.59 41.89
N TYR A 301 3.52 13.53 41.60
CA TYR A 301 3.83 13.08 40.25
C TYR A 301 2.65 12.39 39.55
N GLN A 302 1.69 11.88 40.34
CA GLN A 302 0.53 11.15 39.82
C GLN A 302 -0.50 12.08 39.18
N LYS A 303 -0.61 13.35 39.61
CA LYS A 303 -1.49 14.34 38.97
C LYS A 303 -0.93 14.85 37.64
N ASP A 304 0.38 15.06 37.55
CA ASP A 304 1.03 15.49 36.30
C ASP A 304 1.08 14.34 35.28
N VAL A 305 1.38 13.11 35.71
CA VAL A 305 1.34 11.93 34.82
C VAL A 305 -0.10 11.61 34.39
N VAL A 306 -1.11 11.76 35.25
CA VAL A 306 -2.53 11.56 34.87
C VAL A 306 -3.02 12.67 33.92
N ASN A 307 -2.51 13.89 34.03
CA ASN A 307 -2.81 14.99 33.09
C ASN A 307 -2.03 14.88 31.76
N HIS A 308 -0.79 14.39 31.77
CA HIS A 308 -0.03 14.05 30.56
C HIS A 308 -0.63 12.82 29.85
N LEU A 309 -1.15 11.84 30.62
CA LEU A 309 -1.88 10.69 30.12
C LEU A 309 -3.27 11.06 29.60
N SER A 310 -3.96 12.08 30.11
CA SER A 310 -5.28 12.51 29.60
C SER A 310 -5.16 13.26 28.26
N THR A 311 -4.08 14.02 28.08
CA THR A 311 -3.82 14.81 26.85
C THR A 311 -3.32 13.92 25.70
N PHE A 312 -2.48 12.91 26.00
CA PHE A 312 -2.09 11.89 25.03
C PHE A 312 -3.08 10.73 24.91
N ARG A 313 -3.94 10.52 25.94
CA ARG A 313 -5.22 9.83 25.75
C ARG A 313 -5.95 10.58 24.66
N ALA A 314 -6.22 11.88 24.68
CA ALA A 314 -7.01 12.51 23.60
C ALA A 314 -6.53 12.21 22.15
N ALA A 315 -5.22 12.12 21.88
CA ALA A 315 -4.70 11.75 20.55
C ALA A 315 -4.75 10.23 20.24
N SER A 316 -4.57 9.35 21.24
CA SER A 316 -4.58 7.87 21.08
C SER A 316 -5.90 7.19 21.47
N VAL A 317 -6.72 7.90 22.22
CA VAL A 317 -8.13 7.68 22.59
C VAL A 317 -9.03 8.39 21.59
N GLY A 318 -8.59 9.38 20.82
CA GLY A 318 -9.26 9.69 19.54
C GLY A 318 -9.22 8.49 18.57
N PHE A 319 -8.11 7.74 18.60
CA PHE A 319 -7.93 6.49 17.87
C PHE A 319 -8.73 5.32 18.49
N ALA A 320 -8.90 5.29 19.83
CA ALA A 320 -9.63 4.24 20.56
C ALA A 320 -11.13 4.53 20.87
N LEU A 321 -11.59 5.79 20.85
CA LEU A 321 -13.00 6.19 21.02
C LEU A 321 -13.74 6.24 19.71
N SER A 322 -13.05 6.47 18.58
CA SER A 322 -13.66 6.10 17.31
C SER A 322 -13.81 4.57 17.16
N GLU A 323 -13.00 3.78 17.88
CA GLU A 323 -13.15 2.34 18.03
C GLU A 323 -14.37 1.98 18.90
N ALA A 324 -14.56 2.60 20.07
CA ALA A 324 -15.70 2.32 20.95
C ALA A 324 -17.05 2.81 20.39
N GLY A 325 -17.09 3.97 19.74
CA GLY A 325 -18.33 4.56 19.20
C GLY A 325 -18.87 3.93 17.91
N ASN A 326 -18.22 2.89 17.37
CA ASN A 326 -18.75 2.09 16.24
C ASN A 326 -19.24 0.71 16.70
N GLU A 327 -18.69 0.17 17.79
CA GLU A 327 -19.17 -1.09 18.39
C GLU A 327 -20.49 -0.89 19.14
N THR A 328 -20.70 0.25 19.81
CA THR A 328 -21.99 0.56 20.47
C THR A 328 -23.15 0.84 19.50
N ALA A 329 -22.88 1.37 18.30
CA ALA A 329 -23.91 1.58 17.28
C ALA A 329 -24.35 0.29 16.57
N THR A 330 -23.47 -0.73 16.54
CA THR A 330 -23.76 -2.02 15.90
C THR A 330 -24.41 -3.00 16.90
N SER A 331 -24.17 -2.86 18.21
CA SER A 331 -24.89 -3.62 19.25
C SER A 331 -26.27 -3.03 19.60
N MET A 332 -26.46 -1.71 19.54
CA MET A 332 -27.79 -1.10 19.80
C MET A 332 -28.83 -1.35 18.70
N GLY A 333 -28.40 -1.69 17.47
CA GLY A 333 -29.32 -2.01 16.37
C GLY A 333 -29.86 -3.45 16.39
N THR A 334 -29.20 -4.35 17.12
CA THR A 334 -29.61 -5.76 17.25
C THR A 334 -30.36 -6.04 18.55
N ASP A 335 -30.06 -5.31 19.63
CA ASP A 335 -30.74 -5.49 20.92
C ASP A 335 -32.16 -4.88 21.00
N ILE A 336 -32.51 -3.92 20.13
CA ILE A 336 -33.85 -3.31 20.14
C ILE A 336 -34.90 -4.20 19.41
N HIS A 337 -34.47 -5.08 18.51
CA HIS A 337 -35.39 -5.94 17.75
C HIS A 337 -35.77 -7.24 18.50
N ASP A 338 -34.92 -7.71 19.42
CA ASP A 338 -35.19 -8.91 20.24
C ASP A 338 -35.90 -8.60 21.57
N SER A 339 -35.86 -7.35 22.05
CA SER A 339 -36.53 -6.96 23.31
C SER A 339 -38.05 -6.82 23.19
N TYR A 340 -38.64 -6.80 21.99
CA TYR A 340 -40.09 -6.62 21.80
C TYR A 340 -40.89 -7.92 21.60
N TYR A 341 -40.23 -9.08 21.39
CA TYR A 341 -40.92 -10.37 21.17
C TYR A 341 -40.68 -11.44 22.26
N GLY A 342 -39.89 -11.14 23.30
CA GLY A 342 -39.51 -12.12 24.33
C GLY A 342 -40.43 -12.26 25.55
N ASN A 343 -41.37 -11.33 25.80
CA ASN A 343 -42.12 -11.24 27.07
C ASN A 343 -43.60 -11.68 26.99
N LEU A 344 -43.92 -12.75 26.25
CA LEU A 344 -45.28 -13.30 26.20
C LEU A 344 -45.38 -14.83 26.35
N ARG A 345 -44.34 -15.48 26.88
CA ARG A 345 -44.45 -16.86 27.38
C ARG A 345 -43.86 -16.89 28.79
N TYR A 346 -44.60 -17.49 29.73
CA TYR A 346 -44.34 -17.57 31.17
C TYR A 346 -44.99 -16.48 32.06
N ALA A 347 -46.32 -16.40 32.05
CA ALA A 347 -47.11 -16.21 33.27
C ALA A 347 -48.61 -16.47 33.00
N LYS A 348 -49.09 -17.65 33.45
CA LYS A 348 -50.47 -18.16 33.49
C LYS A 348 -51.19 -18.46 32.17
#